data_AF-A0A6A4GJI9-F1
#
_entry.id   AF-A0A6A4GJI9-F1
#
_cell.length_a   1.000
_cell.length_b   1.000
_cell.length_c   1.000
_cell.angle_alpha   90.00
_cell.angle_beta   90.00
_cell.angle_gamma   90.00
#
_symmetry.space_group_name_H-M   'P 1'
#
loop_
_entity.id
_entity.type
_entity.pdbx_description
1 polymer ?
#
loop_
_entity_poly.entity_id
_entity_poly.type
_entity_poly.pdbx_seq_one_letter_code
_entity_poly.pdbx_strand_id
1 'polypeptide(L)'
;MHGYAHERLFQLLFLMLYIVGCGLEDGEGDERFFNVSNALASITRHQSTFHRQQATAEFLYYKDIETYANISCFLYGNYKQKLGITSTCDALSTSMKNAGITSPQVFYDWLVEEGKYLRNLCRTPPQETVEMEYYLRLVALEACQS
;
A
#
# COMPACT_ATOMS: atom_id res chain seq x y z
N MET A 1 3.73 4.78 1.24
CA MET A 1 3.24 3.38 1.25
C MET A 1 1.98 3.31 0.41
N HIS A 2 1.51 2.15 -0.07
CA HIS A 2 0.27 2.11 -0.86
C HIS A 2 -0.75 1.20 -0.20
N GLY A 3 -1.94 1.75 0.03
CA GLY A 3 -3.06 1.03 0.62
C GLY A 3 -3.69 0.02 -0.35
N TYR A 4 -4.67 -0.71 0.16
CA TYR A 4 -5.42 -1.76 -0.56
C TYR A 4 -6.24 -1.28 -1.77
N ALA A 5 -6.29 0.03 -2.02
CA ALA A 5 -7.00 0.62 -3.16
C ALA A 5 -6.16 0.62 -4.47
N HIS A 6 -4.86 0.35 -4.40
CA HIS A 6 -4.00 0.33 -5.58
C HIS A 6 -4.09 -0.98 -6.36
N GLU A 7 -3.59 -0.97 -7.60
CA GLU A 7 -3.46 -2.16 -8.44
C GLU A 7 -2.75 -3.30 -7.69
N ARG A 8 -3.29 -4.52 -7.81
CA ARG A 8 -2.79 -5.71 -7.12
C ARG A 8 -1.30 -5.95 -7.33
N LEU A 9 -0.77 -5.71 -8.53
CA LEU A 9 0.64 -5.88 -8.82
C LEU A 9 1.53 -4.97 -7.97
N PHE A 10 1.09 -3.72 -7.74
CA PHE A 10 1.78 -2.78 -6.86
C PHE A 10 1.68 -3.21 -5.40
N GLN A 11 0.52 -3.73 -4.98
CA GLN A 11 0.34 -4.24 -3.61
C GLN A 11 1.33 -5.36 -3.27
N LEU A 12 1.60 -6.28 -4.20
CA LEU A 12 2.56 -7.37 -3.99
C LEU A 12 3.98 -6.89 -3.65
N LEU A 13 4.33 -5.68 -4.08
CA LEU A 13 5.66 -5.09 -3.88
C LEU A 13 5.71 -4.17 -2.65
N PHE A 14 4.62 -3.48 -2.34
CA PHE A 14 4.64 -2.34 -1.40
C PHE A 14 3.64 -2.44 -0.25
N LEU A 15 2.77 -3.44 -0.21
CA LEU A 15 1.89 -3.67 0.93
C LEU A 15 2.72 -4.19 2.11
N MET A 16 2.67 -3.50 3.25
CA MET A 16 3.46 -3.88 4.45
C MET A 16 3.25 -5.31 4.90
N LEU A 17 2.05 -5.84 4.68
CA LEU A 17 1.72 -7.22 5.00
C LEU A 17 2.72 -8.23 4.41
N TYR A 18 3.31 -7.91 3.26
CA TYR A 18 4.26 -8.78 2.56
C TYR A 18 5.72 -8.37 2.77
N ILE A 19 5.99 -7.24 3.44
CA ILE A 19 7.34 -6.75 3.72
C ILE A 19 7.81 -7.32 5.07
N VAL A 20 8.75 -8.26 5.01
CA VAL A 20 9.34 -8.86 6.20
C VAL A 20 10.02 -7.76 7.03
N GLY A 21 9.64 -7.67 8.31
CA GLY A 21 10.19 -6.68 9.26
C GLY A 21 9.30 -5.46 9.50
N CYS A 22 8.25 -5.22 8.69
CA CYS A 22 7.30 -4.13 8.94
C CYS A 22 6.53 -4.26 10.27
N GLY A 23 6.24 -5.49 10.69
CA GLY A 23 5.46 -5.73 11.90
C GLY A 23 3.99 -5.32 11.75
N LEU A 24 3.45 -4.67 12.78
CA LEU A 24 2.05 -4.21 12.85
C LEU A 24 1.90 -2.71 12.59
N GLU A 25 2.95 -2.10 12.03
CA GLU A 25 2.92 -0.71 11.60
C GLU A 25 1.93 -0.55 10.43
N ASP A 26 1.24 0.59 10.35
CA ASP A 26 0.34 0.92 9.24
C ASP A 26 1.00 1.86 8.22
N GLY A 27 2.11 2.51 8.60
CA GLY A 27 2.89 3.40 7.75
C GLY A 27 2.17 4.68 7.36
N GLU A 28 1.07 5.03 8.05
CA GLU A 28 0.27 6.22 7.79
C GLU A 28 0.73 7.44 8.61
N GLY A 29 1.75 7.29 9.46
CA GLY A 29 2.24 8.35 10.35
C GLY A 29 2.53 9.67 9.61
N ASP A 30 3.27 9.59 8.51
CA ASP A 30 3.61 10.76 7.68
C ASP A 30 2.38 11.37 7.01
N GLU A 31 1.46 10.54 6.51
CA GLU A 31 0.23 11.01 5.86
C GLU A 31 -0.65 11.77 6.85
N ARG A 32 -0.84 11.20 8.06
CA ARG A 32 -1.58 11.84 9.16
C ARG A 32 -0.91 13.15 9.57
N PHE A 33 0.42 13.15 9.68
CA PHE A 33 1.20 14.33 10.02
C PHE A 33 1.02 15.45 8.97
N PHE A 34 1.22 15.15 7.69
CA PHE A 34 1.08 16.13 6.62
C PHE A 34 -0.35 16.62 6.46
N ASN A 35 -1.34 15.73 6.61
CA ASN A 35 -2.75 16.11 6.57
C ASN A 35 -3.08 17.17 7.63
N VAL A 36 -2.63 16.96 8.88
CA VAL A 36 -2.83 17.96 9.94
C VAL A 36 -2.01 19.23 9.68
N SER A 37 -0.81 19.10 9.11
CA SER A 37 0.05 20.25 8.78
C SER A 37 -0.58 21.21 7.76
N ASN A 38 -1.49 20.73 6.90
CA ASN A 38 -2.20 21.57 5.92
C ASN A 38 -3.00 22.70 6.58
N ALA A 39 -3.40 22.55 7.84
CA ALA A 39 -4.07 23.60 8.60
C ALA A 39 -3.19 24.87 8.76
N LEU A 40 -1.86 24.76 8.70
CA LEU A 40 -0.95 25.90 8.73
C LEU A 40 -1.06 26.78 7.49
N ALA A 41 -1.48 26.22 6.34
CA ALA A 41 -1.48 26.94 5.07
C ALA A 41 -2.37 28.19 5.12
N SER A 42 -3.54 28.11 5.76
CA SER A 42 -4.46 29.25 5.89
C SER A 42 -3.90 30.34 6.81
N ILE A 43 -3.27 29.95 7.91
CA ILE A 43 -2.73 30.85 8.94
C ILE A 43 -1.49 31.59 8.41
N THR A 44 -0.63 30.89 7.67
CA THR A 44 0.66 31.40 7.19
C THR A 44 0.56 32.21 5.90
N ARG A 45 -0.53 32.09 5.14
CA ARG A 45 -0.69 32.70 3.80
C ARG A 45 -0.37 34.20 3.75
N HIS A 46 -0.82 34.95 4.76
CA HIS A 46 -0.68 36.41 4.81
C HIS A 46 0.37 36.90 5.81
N GLN A 47 1.10 35.98 6.45
CA GLN A 47 2.15 36.32 7.41
C GLN A 47 3.46 36.71 6.70
N SER A 48 4.29 37.51 7.39
CA SER A 48 5.67 37.77 6.97
C SER A 48 6.50 36.48 6.99
N THR A 49 7.61 36.45 6.25
CA THR A 49 8.51 35.28 6.22
C THR A 49 8.92 34.81 7.61
N PHE A 50 9.23 35.75 8.51
CA PHE A 50 9.59 35.44 9.90
C PHE A 50 8.45 34.73 10.64
N HIS A 51 7.23 35.27 10.58
CA HIS A 51 6.10 34.68 11.28
C HIS A 51 5.67 33.33 10.70
N ARG A 52 5.84 33.12 9.38
CA ARG A 52 5.62 31.80 8.79
C ARG A 52 6.59 30.76 9.35
N GLN A 53 7.88 31.08 9.40
CA GLN A 53 8.91 30.21 9.97
C GLN A 53 8.65 29.91 11.44
N GLN A 54 8.27 30.94 12.21
CA GLN A 54 7.89 30.79 13.62
C GLN A 54 6.69 29.85 13.77
N ALA A 55 5.61 30.05 13.01
CA ALA A 55 4.42 29.20 13.09
C ALA A 55 4.70 27.75 12.71
N THR A 56 5.54 27.50 11.69
CA THR A 56 5.98 26.15 11.34
C THR A 56 6.82 25.52 12.46
N ALA A 57 7.75 26.26 13.05
CA ALA A 57 8.60 25.76 14.13
C ALA A 57 7.78 25.40 15.39
N GLU A 58 6.84 26.27 15.77
CA GLU A 58 5.93 26.03 16.90
C GLU A 58 5.05 24.80 16.64
N PHE A 59 4.46 24.67 15.45
CA PHE A 59 3.68 23.49 15.08
C PHE A 59 4.47 22.19 15.21
N LEU A 60 5.70 22.16 14.69
CA LEU A 60 6.58 20.99 14.76
C LEU A 60 6.89 20.63 16.21
N TYR A 61 7.21 21.62 17.04
CA TYR A 61 7.50 21.42 18.46
C TYR A 61 6.31 20.79 19.20
N TYR A 62 5.09 21.31 18.98
CA TYR A 62 3.90 20.73 19.60
C TYR A 62 3.59 19.33 19.09
N LYS A 63 3.79 19.06 17.79
CA LYS A 63 3.60 17.73 17.22
C LYS A 63 4.57 16.70 17.75
N ASP A 64 5.81 17.09 18.01
CA ASP A 64 6.81 16.21 18.62
C ASP A 64 6.37 15.78 20.04
N ILE A 65 5.97 16.74 20.88
CA ILE A 65 5.46 16.45 22.23
C ILE A 65 4.24 15.52 22.19
N GLU A 66 3.27 15.80 21.31
CA GLU A 66 2.08 14.96 21.14
C GLU A 66 2.45 13.54 20.70
N THR A 67 3.41 13.42 19.76
CA THR A 67 3.91 12.12 19.29
C THR A 67 4.52 11.36 20.46
N TYR A 68 5.43 11.97 21.21
CA TYR A 68 6.05 11.35 22.37
C TYR A 68 5.05 10.88 23.42
N ALA A 69 4.02 11.69 23.71
CA ALA A 69 2.96 11.30 24.63
C ALA A 69 2.18 10.06 24.14
N ASN A 70 1.95 9.96 22.82
CA ASN A 70 1.17 8.90 22.20
C ASN A 70 1.95 7.60 21.90
N ILE A 71 3.29 7.63 21.89
CA ILE A 71 4.14 6.45 21.64
C ILE A 71 3.77 5.30 22.58
N SER A 72 3.51 5.59 23.85
CA SER A 72 3.15 4.56 24.85
C SER A 72 1.86 3.82 24.48
N CYS A 73 0.82 4.56 24.09
CA CYS A 73 -0.46 4.02 23.64
C CYS A 73 -0.30 3.21 22.35
N PHE A 74 0.50 3.70 21.41
CA PHE A 74 0.81 3.02 20.16
C PHE A 74 1.48 1.66 20.41
N LEU A 75 2.57 1.63 21.20
CA LEU A 75 3.29 0.40 21.54
C LEU A 75 2.40 -0.60 22.29
N TYR A 76 1.62 -0.11 23.26
CA TYR A 76 0.72 -0.95 24.04
C TYR A 76 -0.43 -1.53 23.20
N GLY A 77 -1.01 -0.72 22.30
CA GLY A 77 -2.03 -1.16 21.36
C GLY A 77 -1.52 -2.26 20.44
N ASN A 78 -0.36 -2.04 19.81
CA ASN A 78 0.27 -3.02 18.92
C ASN A 78 0.67 -4.30 19.67
N TYR A 79 1.12 -4.19 20.92
CA TYR A 79 1.42 -5.36 21.75
C TYR A 79 0.17 -6.21 21.99
N LYS A 80 -0.97 -5.59 22.37
CA LYS A 80 -2.24 -6.31 22.53
C LYS A 80 -2.70 -6.96 21.23
N GLN A 81 -2.61 -6.23 20.11
CA GLN A 81 -2.97 -6.75 18.81
C GLN A 81 -2.11 -7.97 18.45
N LYS A 82 -0.80 -7.92 18.71
CA LYS A 82 0.12 -9.05 18.52
C LYS A 82 -0.27 -10.26 19.37
N LEU A 83 -0.66 -10.07 20.62
CA LEU A 83 -1.15 -11.16 21.47
C LEU A 83 -2.41 -11.79 20.88
N GLY A 84 -3.35 -10.97 20.41
CA GLY A 84 -4.54 -11.44 19.72
C GLY A 84 -4.20 -12.27 18.49
N ILE A 85 -3.33 -11.78 17.61
CA ILE A 85 -2.88 -12.52 16.42
C ILE A 85 -2.20 -13.83 16.80
N THR A 86 -1.32 -13.81 17.79
CA THR A 86 -0.59 -15.01 18.24
C THR A 86 -1.54 -16.07 18.81
N SER A 87 -2.63 -15.67 19.47
CA SER A 87 -3.65 -16.61 19.93
C SER A 87 -4.39 -17.35 18.80
N THR A 88 -4.33 -16.85 17.57
CA THR A 88 -4.94 -17.50 16.39
C THR A 88 -4.03 -18.51 15.68
N CYS A 89 -2.76 -18.66 16.11
CA CYS A 89 -1.79 -19.52 15.45
C CYS A 89 -2.21 -21.00 15.36
N ASP A 90 -2.90 -21.53 16.37
CA ASP A 90 -3.39 -22.92 16.36
C ASP A 90 -4.52 -23.13 15.34
N ALA A 91 -5.42 -22.15 15.23
CA ALA A 91 -6.49 -22.15 14.24
C ALA A 91 -5.93 -22.05 12.81
N LEU A 92 -4.91 -21.19 12.61
CA LEU A 92 -4.19 -21.10 11.34
C LEU A 92 -3.51 -22.43 11.00
N SER A 93 -2.80 -23.04 11.95
CA SER A 93 -2.10 -24.33 11.76
C SER A 93 -3.07 -25.45 11.39
N THR A 94 -4.24 -25.49 12.03
CA THR A 94 -5.31 -26.46 11.71
C THR A 94 -5.86 -26.22 10.32
N SER A 95 -6.12 -24.96 9.96
CA SER A 95 -6.62 -24.59 8.63
C SER A 95 -5.61 -24.93 7.52
N MET A 96 -4.32 -24.69 7.76
CA MET A 96 -3.24 -25.06 6.84
C MET A 96 -3.20 -26.57 6.61
N LYS A 97 -3.29 -27.38 7.68
CA LYS A 97 -3.34 -28.85 7.58
C LYS A 97 -4.55 -29.31 6.77
N ASN A 98 -5.72 -28.75 7.04
CA ASN A 98 -6.96 -29.09 6.33
C ASN A 98 -6.89 -28.73 4.84
N ALA A 99 -6.18 -27.64 4.50
CA ALA A 99 -5.94 -27.21 3.14
C ALA A 99 -4.77 -27.95 2.45
N GLY A 100 -4.09 -28.88 3.14
CA GLY A 100 -2.93 -29.61 2.61
C GLY A 100 -1.66 -28.75 2.50
N ILE A 101 -1.60 -27.59 3.15
CA ILE A 101 -0.45 -26.68 3.11
C ILE A 101 0.57 -27.13 4.16
N THR A 102 1.70 -27.66 3.70
CA THR A 102 2.74 -28.23 4.58
C THR A 102 3.70 -27.19 5.15
N SER A 103 3.91 -26.07 4.45
CA SER A 103 4.87 -25.03 4.83
C SER A 103 4.30 -23.63 4.63
N PRO A 104 4.55 -22.68 5.54
CA PRO A 104 4.24 -21.26 5.33
C PRO A 104 4.98 -20.66 4.12
N GLN A 105 6.09 -21.27 3.68
CA GLN A 105 6.83 -20.82 2.50
C GLN A 105 5.97 -20.76 1.24
N VAL A 106 4.98 -21.67 1.16
CA VAL A 106 4.02 -21.74 0.06
C VAL A 106 3.30 -20.41 -0.17
N PHE A 107 3.01 -19.64 0.89
CA PHE A 107 2.38 -18.33 0.74
C PHE A 107 3.27 -17.34 0.00
N TYR A 108 4.58 -17.34 0.25
CA TYR A 108 5.52 -16.47 -0.45
C TYR A 108 5.71 -16.92 -1.90
N ASP A 109 5.73 -18.23 -2.14
CA ASP A 109 5.80 -18.78 -3.49
C ASP A 109 4.57 -18.36 -4.31
N TRP A 110 3.37 -18.42 -3.71
CA TRP A 110 2.14 -17.93 -4.32
C TRP A 110 2.16 -16.43 -4.62
N LEU A 111 2.75 -15.60 -3.75
CA LEU A 111 2.89 -14.16 -4.05
C LEU A 111 3.79 -13.92 -5.27
N VAL A 112 4.85 -14.72 -5.43
CA VAL A 112 5.73 -14.67 -6.60
C VAL A 112 4.99 -15.14 -7.85
N GLU A 113 4.23 -16.23 -7.76
CA GLU A 113 3.42 -16.76 -8.86
C GLU A 113 2.33 -15.78 -9.29
N GLU A 114 1.59 -15.21 -8.34
CA GLU A 114 0.59 -14.17 -8.58
C GLU A 114 1.23 -12.96 -9.30
N GLY A 115 2.38 -12.51 -8.83
CA GLY A 115 3.12 -11.41 -9.47
C GLY A 115 3.61 -11.74 -10.88
N LYS A 116 3.92 -13.00 -11.20
CA LYS A 116 4.26 -13.44 -12.57
C LYS A 116 3.02 -13.46 -13.45
N TYR A 117 1.91 -14.00 -12.93
CA TYR A 117 0.64 -14.07 -13.63
C TYR A 117 0.11 -12.67 -14.01
N LEU A 118 0.05 -11.75 -13.05
CA LEU A 118 -0.43 -10.38 -13.28
C LEU A 118 0.41 -9.61 -14.30
N ARG A 119 1.75 -9.79 -14.29
CA ARG A 119 2.64 -9.19 -15.29
C ARG A 119 2.40 -9.73 -16.70
N ASN A 120 2.09 -11.01 -16.81
CA ASN A 120 1.76 -11.61 -18.10
C ASN A 120 0.40 -11.16 -18.62
N LEU A 121 -0.57 -10.90 -17.72
CA LEU A 121 -1.89 -10.38 -18.09
C LEU A 121 -1.86 -8.94 -18.63
N CYS A 122 -0.88 -8.12 -18.21
CA CYS A 122 -0.66 -6.79 -18.78
C CYS A 122 -0.19 -6.81 -20.25
N ARG A 123 0.17 -7.99 -20.79
CA ARG A 123 0.48 -8.15 -22.21
C ARG A 123 -0.73 -8.75 -22.90
N THR A 124 -1.25 -8.08 -23.92
CA THR A 124 -2.19 -8.72 -24.85
C THR A 124 -1.52 -9.97 -25.43
N PRO A 125 -2.20 -11.13 -25.44
CA PRO A 125 -1.69 -12.33 -26.07
C PRO A 125 -1.28 -12.02 -27.52
N PRO A 126 -0.11 -12.48 -28.01
CA PRO A 126 0.36 -12.13 -29.35
C PRO A 126 -0.66 -12.44 -30.46
N GLN A 127 -1.43 -13.51 -30.28
CA GLN A 127 -2.49 -13.89 -31.20
C GLN A 127 -3.64 -12.87 -31.21
N GLU A 128 -4.11 -12.45 -30.04
CA GLU A 128 -5.15 -11.42 -29.93
C GLU A 128 -4.66 -10.06 -30.46
N THR A 129 -3.39 -9.71 -30.25
CA THR A 129 -2.78 -8.51 -30.85
C THR A 129 -2.82 -8.56 -32.37
N VAL A 130 -2.45 -9.70 -32.97
CA VAL A 130 -2.49 -9.87 -34.44
C VAL A 130 -3.91 -9.82 -34.97
N GLU A 131 -4.86 -10.47 -34.30
CA GLU A 131 -6.28 -10.45 -34.69
C GLU A 131 -6.88 -9.04 -34.61
N MET A 132 -6.57 -8.29 -33.53
CA MET A 132 -6.97 -6.89 -33.38
C MET A 132 -6.32 -5.99 -34.44
N GLU A 133 -5.01 -6.13 -34.69
CA GLU A 133 -4.30 -5.36 -35.72
C GLU A 133 -4.83 -5.65 -37.13
N TYR A 134 -5.09 -6.92 -37.43
CA TYR A 134 -5.69 -7.34 -38.70
C TYR A 134 -7.08 -6.72 -38.88
N TYR A 135 -7.93 -6.79 -37.86
CA TYR A 135 -9.25 -6.17 -37.89
C TYR A 135 -9.18 -4.65 -38.12
N LEU A 136 -8.30 -3.95 -37.39
CA LEU A 136 -8.08 -2.52 -37.56
C LEU A 136 -7.62 -2.18 -38.99
N ARG A 137 -6.74 -3.01 -39.58
CA ARG A 137 -6.29 -2.86 -40.98
C ARG A 137 -7.42 -3.07 -41.98
N LEU A 138 -8.29 -4.05 -41.73
CA LEU A 138 -9.45 -4.35 -42.59
C LEU A 138 -10.44 -3.18 -42.60
N VAL A 139 -10.78 -2.65 -41.42
CA VAL A 139 -11.66 -1.48 -41.27
C VAL A 139 -11.08 -0.25 -41.98
N ALA A 140 -9.77 -0.02 -41.86
CA ALA A 140 -9.10 1.09 -42.55
C ALA A 140 -9.13 0.93 -44.08
N LEU A 141 -9.01 -0.30 -44.58
CA LEU A 141 -9.10 -0.59 -46.02
C LEU A 141 -10.51 -0.32 -46.56
N GLU A 142 -11.56 -0.77 -45.85
CA GLU A 142 -12.95 -0.49 -46.23
C GLU A 142 -13.24 1.02 -46.26
N ALA A 143 -12.74 1.77 -45.28
CA ALA A 143 -12.91 3.23 -45.22
C ALA A 143 -12.19 3.99 -46.35
N CYS A 144 -11.13 3.43 -46.95
CA CYS A 144 -10.46 4.01 -48.11
C CYS A 144 -11.10 3.61 -49.45
N GLN A 145 -11.98 2.60 -49.46
CA GLN A 145 -12.64 2.09 -50.67
C GLN A 145 -14.05 2.66 -50.88
N SER A 146 -14.60 3.35 -49.87
CA SER A 146 -15.81 4.19 -49.94
C SER A 146 -15.49 5.62 -50.34
#